data_AF-A0A2R5FEZ7-F1
#
_entry.id   AF-A0A2R5FEZ7-F1
#
_cell.length_a   1.000
_cell.length_b   1.000
_cell.length_c   1.000
_cell.angle_alpha   90.00
_cell.angle_beta   90.00
_cell.angle_gamma   90.00
#
_symmetry.space_group_name_H-M   'P 1'
#
loop_
_entity.id
_entity.type
_entity.pdbx_description
1 polymer ?
#
loop_
_entity_poly.entity_id
_entity_poly.type
_entity_poly.pdbx_seq_one_letter_code
_entity_poly.pdbx_strand_id
1 'polypeptide(L)'
;AMYVDQVDQHTAVLTVRETLKFAYECFGGADAAAKVIASSATADEATEEEKAKIQEQLDNFPDFVIHNLALDRAADTVVGNDMVRGVSGGEKKRVTSGEMLMGRR
;
A
#
# COMPACT_ATOMS: atom_id res chain seq x y z
N ALA A 1 -14.56 5.03 -7.33
CA ALA A 1 -14.94 5.22 -5.92
C ALA A 1 -14.26 4.15 -5.09
N MET A 2 -13.76 4.50 -3.90
CA MET A 2 -13.15 3.57 -2.96
C MET A 2 -14.15 3.33 -1.82
N TYR A 3 -14.22 2.10 -1.32
CA TYR A 3 -15.19 1.70 -0.29
C TYR A 3 -14.46 0.99 0.84
N VAL A 4 -14.71 1.43 2.08
CA VAL A 4 -14.19 0.80 3.29
C VAL A 4 -15.39 0.27 4.06
N ASP A 5 -15.47 -1.06 4.18
CA ASP A 5 -16.54 -1.73 4.93
C ASP A 5 -16.38 -1.47 6.44
N GLN A 6 -17.42 -1.70 7.23
CA GLN A 6 -17.37 -1.67 8.69
C GLN A 6 -16.52 -2.80 9.25
N VAL A 7 -16.59 -3.99 8.65
CA VAL A 7 -15.88 -5.20 9.10
C VAL A 7 -14.51 -5.30 8.43
N ASP A 8 -13.46 -5.39 9.23
CA ASP A 8 -12.09 -5.47 8.75
C ASP A 8 -11.69 -6.95 8.55
N GLN A 9 -11.48 -7.36 7.30
CA GLN A 9 -11.08 -8.73 6.95
C GLN A 9 -9.65 -8.76 6.42
N HIS A 10 -8.76 -9.41 7.15
CA HIS A 10 -7.35 -9.53 6.78
C HIS A 10 -6.83 -10.95 7.02
N THR A 11 -5.77 -11.32 6.30
CA THR A 11 -5.00 -12.54 6.58
C THR A 11 -4.27 -12.38 7.91
N ALA A 12 -4.58 -13.26 8.88
CA ALA A 12 -4.12 -13.09 10.26
C ALA A 12 -2.61 -13.23 10.45
N VAL A 13 -1.91 -13.94 9.55
CA VAL A 13 -0.49 -14.28 9.67
C VAL A 13 0.45 -13.31 8.97
N LEU A 14 -0.09 -12.40 8.15
CA LEU A 14 0.73 -11.39 7.48
C LEU A 14 0.93 -10.18 8.39
N THR A 15 2.11 -9.58 8.30
CA THR A 15 2.40 -8.28 8.92
C THR A 15 1.67 -7.16 8.20
N VAL A 16 1.47 -6.02 8.87
CA VAL A 16 0.86 -4.83 8.27
C VAL A 16 1.58 -4.43 6.98
N ARG A 17 2.91 -4.45 6.97
CA ARG A 17 3.72 -4.13 5.80
C ARG A 17 3.50 -5.11 4.66
N GLU A 18 3.53 -6.40 4.95
CA GLU A 18 3.29 -7.44 3.93
C GLU A 18 1.87 -7.34 3.37
N THR A 19 0.86 -7.09 4.21
CA THR A 19 -0.52 -6.89 3.79
C THR A 19 -0.66 -5.71 2.83
N LEU A 20 -0.07 -4.56 3.16
CA LEU A 20 -0.15 -3.36 2.32
C LEU A 20 0.67 -3.48 1.03
N LYS A 21 1.84 -4.13 1.10
CA LYS A 21 2.64 -4.45 -0.09
C LYS A 21 1.91 -5.41 -1.02
N PHE A 22 1.29 -6.45 -0.48
CA PHE A 22 0.48 -7.38 -1.25
C PHE A 22 -0.70 -6.67 -1.92
N ALA A 23 -1.41 -5.81 -1.20
CA ALA A 23 -2.48 -5.00 -1.78
C ALA A 23 -1.96 -4.12 -2.93
N TYR A 24 -0.82 -3.44 -2.74
CA TYR A 24 -0.17 -2.64 -3.77
C TYR A 24 0.14 -3.45 -5.04
N GLU A 25 0.75 -4.63 -4.90
CA GLU A 25 1.04 -5.53 -6.01
C GLU A 25 -0.24 -6.00 -6.72
N CYS A 26 -1.30 -6.34 -5.98
CA CYS A 26 -2.59 -6.73 -6.54
C CYS A 26 -3.29 -5.62 -7.34
N PHE A 27 -3.05 -4.35 -7.00
CA PHE A 27 -3.58 -3.21 -7.74
C PHE A 27 -2.72 -2.79 -8.93
N GLY A 28 -1.73 -3.61 -9.30
CA GLY A 28 -0.86 -3.39 -10.46
C GLY A 28 0.46 -2.71 -10.11
N GLY A 29 0.72 -2.45 -8.83
CA GLY A 29 2.00 -2.01 -8.28
C GLY A 29 2.73 -0.95 -9.13
N ALA A 30 4.02 -1.24 -9.37
CA ALA A 30 4.91 -0.49 -10.25
C ALA A 30 4.33 -0.24 -11.64
N ASP A 31 3.77 -1.27 -12.28
CA ASP A 31 3.29 -1.25 -13.66
C ASP A 31 2.11 -0.29 -13.88
N ALA A 32 1.18 -0.25 -12.92
CA ALA A 32 0.04 0.67 -12.96
C ALA A 32 0.52 2.12 -12.85
N ALA A 33 1.50 2.37 -11.99
CA ALA A 33 2.05 3.71 -11.80
C ALA A 33 2.97 4.14 -12.96
N ALA A 34 3.75 3.23 -13.54
CA ALA A 34 4.51 3.43 -14.76
C ALA A 34 3.60 3.80 -15.93
N LYS A 35 2.41 3.19 -16.05
CA LYS A 35 1.39 3.58 -17.04
C LYS A 35 0.85 4.99 -16.83
N VAL A 36 0.64 5.42 -15.59
CA VAL A 36 0.21 6.80 -15.28
C VAL A 36 1.30 7.79 -15.68
N ILE A 37 2.56 7.49 -15.38
CA ILE A 37 3.69 8.34 -15.79
C ILE A 37 3.82 8.36 -17.31
N ALA A 38 3.76 7.21 -17.97
CA ALA A 38 3.78 7.10 -19.43
C ALA A 38 2.62 7.85 -20.10
N SER A 39 1.48 7.99 -19.42
CA SER A 39 0.35 8.81 -19.90
C SER A 39 0.50 10.32 -19.65
N SER A 40 1.50 10.74 -18.86
CA SER A 40 1.82 12.16 -18.67
C SER A 40 2.63 12.69 -19.86
N ALA A 41 2.28 13.88 -20.34
CA ALA A 41 2.87 14.49 -21.55
C ALA A 41 4.39 14.72 -21.48
N THR A 42 5.01 14.52 -20.32
CA THR A 42 6.45 14.67 -20.06
C THR A 42 7.24 13.36 -20.17
N ALA A 43 6.59 12.22 -20.41
CA ALA A 43 7.23 10.90 -20.37
C ALA A 43 8.14 10.58 -21.56
N ASP A 44 7.86 11.15 -22.73
CA ASP A 44 8.65 10.89 -23.94
C ASP A 44 10.03 11.56 -23.89
N GLU A 45 10.22 12.58 -23.04
CA GLU A 45 11.49 13.31 -22.89
C GLU A 45 12.28 12.94 -21.62
N ALA A 46 11.70 12.10 -20.74
CA ALA A 46 12.34 11.73 -19.48
C ALA A 46 13.54 10.81 -19.70
N THR A 47 14.66 11.15 -19.05
CA THR A 47 15.86 10.30 -19.07
C THR A 47 15.64 8.99 -18.31
N GLU A 48 16.38 7.95 -18.67
CA GLU A 48 16.29 6.64 -18.01
C GLU A 48 16.58 6.72 -16.50
N GLU A 49 17.42 7.67 -16.07
CA GLU A 49 17.69 7.93 -14.64
C GLU A 49 16.48 8.52 -13.91
N GLU A 50 15.71 9.41 -14.55
CA GLU A 50 14.50 9.99 -13.97
C GLU A 50 13.40 8.95 -13.84
N LYS A 51 13.24 8.09 -14.85
CA LYS A 51 12.30 6.96 -14.80
C LYS A 51 12.63 6.02 -13.66
N ALA A 52 13.92 5.71 -13.44
CA ALA A 52 14.36 4.87 -12.34
C ALA A 52 14.05 5.47 -10.95
N LYS A 53 14.28 6.78 -10.77
CA LYS A 53 13.94 7.48 -9.52
C LYS A 53 12.44 7.49 -9.25
N ILE A 54 11.65 7.73 -10.28
CA ILE A 54 10.19 7.72 -10.13
C ILE A 54 9.72 6.30 -9.78
N GLN A 55 10.27 5.28 -10.43
CA GLN A 55 9.97 3.89 -10.13
C GLN A 55 10.29 3.53 -8.67
N GLU A 56 11.46 3.93 -8.18
CA GLU A 56 11.84 3.73 -6.78
C GLU A 56 10.87 4.44 -5.80
N GLN A 57 10.44 5.65 -6.13
CA GLN A 57 9.44 6.37 -5.31
C GLN A 57 8.08 5.67 -5.28
N LEU A 58 7.70 5.02 -6.38
CA LEU A 58 6.45 4.27 -6.48
C LEU A 58 6.53 2.96 -5.68
N ASP A 59 7.65 2.25 -5.75
CA ASP A 59 7.86 1.02 -5.00
C ASP A 59 7.85 1.27 -3.48
N ASN A 60 8.25 2.46 -3.05
CA ASN A 60 8.18 2.91 -1.65
C ASN A 60 6.79 3.41 -1.22
N PHE A 61 5.77 3.33 -2.08
CA PHE A 61 4.43 3.81 -1.76
C PHE A 61 3.76 3.09 -0.57
N PRO A 62 3.88 1.75 -0.39
CA PRO A 62 3.33 1.07 0.78
C PRO A 62 3.87 1.65 2.10
N ASP A 63 5.17 1.92 2.17
CA ASP A 63 5.82 2.48 3.35
C ASP A 63 5.40 3.93 3.59
N PHE A 64 5.18 4.70 2.52
CA PHE A 64 4.58 6.03 2.63
C PHE A 64 3.19 5.97 3.26
N VAL A 65 2.33 5.02 2.86
CA VAL A 65 0.98 4.87 3.45
C VAL A 65 1.05 4.44 4.92
N ILE A 66 1.96 3.51 5.27
CA ILE A 66 2.20 3.10 6.66
C ILE A 66 2.51 4.32 7.53
N HIS A 67 3.42 5.18 7.06
CA HIS A 67 3.80 6.38 7.79
C HIS A 67 2.64 7.37 7.94
N ASN A 68 1.91 7.64 6.85
CA ASN A 68 0.79 8.59 6.86
C ASN A 68 -0.38 8.14 7.74
N LEU A 69 -0.58 6.84 7.89
CA LEU A 69 -1.61 6.28 8.77
C LEU A 69 -1.13 6.04 10.21
N ALA A 70 0.10 6.47 10.53
CA ALA A 70 0.74 6.27 11.82
C ALA A 70 0.75 4.79 12.25
N LEU A 71 1.14 3.92 11.32
CA LEU A 71 1.28 2.47 11.53
C LEU A 71 2.75 2.04 11.68
N ASP A 72 3.71 2.98 11.77
CA ASP A 72 5.15 2.67 11.80
C ASP A 72 5.52 1.66 12.90
N ARG A 73 4.93 1.80 14.10
CA ARG A 73 5.20 0.90 15.23
C ARG A 73 4.60 -0.49 15.05
N ALA A 74 3.58 -0.62 14.21
CA ALA A 74 2.85 -1.85 13.94
C ALA A 74 3.24 -2.49 12.60
N ALA A 75 4.13 -1.86 11.83
CA ALA A 75 4.47 -2.25 10.46
C ALA A 75 4.89 -3.73 10.35
N ASP A 76 5.72 -4.19 11.28
CA ASP A 76 6.26 -5.55 11.29
C ASP A 76 5.52 -6.47 12.28
N THR A 77 4.34 -6.05 12.77
CA THR A 77 3.46 -6.86 13.60
C THR A 77 2.39 -7.51 12.75
N VAL A 78 2.07 -8.78 13.02
CA VAL A 78 0.98 -9.49 12.34
C VAL A 78 -0.37 -8.81 12.59
N VAL A 79 -1.22 -8.73 11.58
CA VAL A 79 -2.55 -8.10 11.71
C VAL A 79 -3.42 -8.87 12.72
N GLY A 80 -3.31 -10.20 12.73
CA GLY A 80 -4.01 -11.07 13.64
C GLY A 80 -5.53 -11.12 13.42
N ASN A 81 -6.19 -11.96 14.20
CA ASN A 81 -7.64 -12.17 14.20
C ASN A 81 -8.09 -12.62 15.59
N ASP A 82 -9.29 -13.19 15.70
CA ASP A 82 -9.85 -13.64 16.98
C ASP A 82 -9.04 -14.79 17.62
N MET A 83 -8.29 -15.54 16.81
CA MET A 83 -7.48 -16.69 17.26
C MET A 83 -6.00 -16.34 17.44
N VAL A 84 -5.49 -15.37 16.67
CA VAL A 84 -4.08 -14.95 16.66
C VAL A 84 -4.00 -13.50 17.09
N ARG A 85 -3.35 -13.25 18.23
CA ARG A 85 -3.10 -11.88 18.69
C ARG A 85 -2.28 -11.12 17.64
N GLY A 86 -2.73 -9.92 17.32
CA GLY A 86 -2.04 -9.01 16.40
C GLY A 86 -2.16 -7.56 16.85
N VAL A 87 -2.34 -6.67 15.87
CA VAL A 87 -2.51 -5.24 16.09
C VAL A 87 -3.83 -4.90 16.82
N SER A 88 -3.90 -3.70 17.39
CA SER A 88 -5.13 -3.20 18.00
C SER A 88 -6.26 -3.00 16.97
N GLY A 89 -7.52 -2.97 17.41
CA GLY A 89 -8.66 -2.76 16.51
C GLY A 89 -8.58 -1.44 15.74
N GLY A 90 -8.10 -0.36 16.38
CA GLY A 90 -7.93 0.93 15.71
C GLY A 90 -6.77 0.95 14.70
N GLU A 91 -5.72 0.16 14.93
CA GLU A 91 -4.69 -0.08 13.92
C GLU A 91 -5.25 -0.91 12.76
N LYS A 92 -5.98 -1.99 13.05
CA LYS A 92 -6.63 -2.83 12.04
C LYS A 92 -7.52 -2.01 11.11
N LYS A 93 -8.31 -1.08 11.65
CA LYS A 93 -9.16 -0.20 10.82
C LYS A 93 -8.38 0.70 9.86
N ARG A 94 -7.23 1.17 10.31
CA ARG A 94 -6.31 1.97 9.48
C ARG A 94 -5.65 1.10 8.42
N VAL A 95 -5.30 -0.15 8.72
CA VAL A 95 -4.82 -1.11 7.71
C VAL A 95 -5.84 -1.30 6.59
N THR A 96 -7.12 -1.51 6.91
CA THR A 96 -8.20 -1.63 5.89
C THR A 96 -8.32 -0.37 5.02
N SER A 97 -8.17 0.81 5.63
CA SER A 97 -8.17 2.07 4.89
C SER A 97 -6.93 2.20 4.00
N GLY A 98 -5.77 1.75 4.47
CA GLY A 98 -4.51 1.69 3.74
C GLY A 98 -4.57 0.77 2.52
N GLU A 99 -5.20 -0.41 2.66
CA GLU A 99 -5.41 -1.33 1.53
C GLU A 99 -6.22 -0.68 0.42
N MET A 100 -7.29 0.04 0.77
CA MET A 100 -8.09 0.74 -0.23
C MET A 100 -7.29 1.85 -0.93
N LEU A 101 -6.41 2.56 -0.21
CA LEU A 101 -5.50 3.59 -0.76
C LEU A 101 -4.49 3.04 -1.78
N MET A 102 -4.21 1.73 -1.78
CA MET A 102 -3.36 1.10 -2.78
C MET A 102 -4.01 1.04 -4.16
N GLY A 103 -5.34 0.98 -4.23
CA GLY A 103 -6.12 0.99 -5.46
C GLY A 103 -6.17 2.38 -6.09
N ARG A 104 -5.03 2.88 -6.59
CA ARG A 104 -4.97 4.08 -7.43
C ARG A 104 -5.56 3.75 -8.81
N ARG A 105 -6.67 4.40 -9.17
CA ARG A 105 -7.18 4.46 -10.54
C ARG A 105 -7.21 5.90 -11.01
#